data_AF-A0A6I3E6A8-F1
#
_entry.id   AF-A0A6I3E6A8-F1
#
_cell.length_a   1.000
_cell.length_b   1.000
_cell.length_c   1.000
_cell.angle_alpha   90.00
_cell.angle_beta   90.00
_cell.angle_gamma   90.00
#
_symmetry.space_group_name_H-M   'P 1'
#
loop_
_entity.id
_entity.type
_entity.pdbx_description
1 polymer ?
#
loop_
_entity_poly.entity_id
_entity_poly.type
_entity_poly.pdbx_seq_one_letter_code
_entity_poly.pdbx_strand_id
1 'polypeptide(L)'
;DGVPRVTYSEPEVASVGLTTASAKAKGHDVVELNYDLAGNGKANILKTAGSVKLVAQKNGPILGVHMVGSRVGELLAEAQLIFNWEADAADVAQHIHAHPTLSEAMGEAHLALAGKPLHAHG
;
A
#
# COMPACT_ATOMS: atom_id res chain seq x y z
N ASP A 1 -11.59 10.46 6.06
CA ASP A 1 -10.46 9.58 6.42
C ASP A 1 -9.20 9.77 5.57
N GLY A 2 -9.14 10.77 4.67
CA GLY A 2 -8.00 10.99 3.75
C GLY A 2 -6.84 11.83 4.29
N VAL A 3 -6.76 12.05 5.60
CA VAL A 3 -5.63 12.76 6.23
C VAL A 3 -4.52 11.74 6.50
N PRO A 4 -3.31 11.91 5.92
CA PRO A 4 -2.20 11.01 6.16
C PRO A 4 -1.68 11.10 7.59
N ARG A 5 -1.18 9.99 8.12
CA ARG A 5 -0.56 9.90 9.45
C ARG A 5 0.75 9.14 9.34
N VAL A 6 1.77 9.65 10.03
CA VAL A 6 3.09 9.03 10.11
C VAL A 6 3.62 9.10 11.52
N THR A 7 4.22 8.00 11.96
CA THR A 7 5.06 7.92 13.15
C THR A 7 6.49 7.72 12.68
N TYR A 8 7.34 8.70 12.94
CA TYR A 8 8.77 8.71 12.57
C TYR A 8 9.62 7.88 13.55
N SER A 9 9.18 6.66 13.85
CA SER A 9 9.98 5.64 14.56
C SER A 9 10.92 4.92 13.59
N GLU A 10 11.76 4.02 14.10
CA GLU A 10 12.54 3.09 13.28
C GLU A 10 12.10 1.64 13.62
N PRO A 11 11.43 0.92 12.69
CA PRO A 11 10.96 1.39 11.38
C PRO A 11 9.81 2.42 11.48
N GLU A 12 9.59 3.20 10.42
CA GLU A 12 8.47 4.14 10.35
C GLU A 12 7.16 3.40 10.19
N VAL A 13 6.07 4.02 10.64
CA VAL A 13 4.70 3.55 10.39
C VAL A 13 3.92 4.67 9.73
N ALA A 14 3.29 4.39 8.59
CA ALA A 14 2.57 5.37 7.80
C ALA A 14 1.19 4.83 7.38
N SER A 15 0.16 5.67 7.38
CA SER A 15 -1.17 5.27 6.91
C SER A 15 -2.03 6.42 6.39
N VAL A 16 -2.98 6.10 5.53
CA VAL A 16 -4.11 6.94 5.16
C VAL A 16 -5.36 6.08 4.96
N GLY A 17 -6.55 6.65 5.19
CA GLY A 17 -7.81 5.93 5.02
C GLY A 17 -8.18 5.02 6.20
N LEU A 18 -9.00 4.01 5.89
CA LEU A 18 -9.64 3.09 6.82
C LEU A 18 -8.74 1.90 7.15
N THR A 19 -8.80 1.49 8.42
CA THR A 19 -8.36 0.13 8.81
C THR A 19 -9.41 -0.89 8.35
N THR A 20 -9.01 -2.16 8.27
CA THR A 20 -9.92 -3.29 8.01
C THR A 20 -11.14 -3.29 8.91
N ALA A 21 -10.91 -3.12 10.22
CA ALA A 21 -11.96 -3.14 11.22
C ALA A 21 -12.91 -1.97 11.03
N SER A 22 -12.39 -0.77 10.75
CA SER A 22 -13.22 0.40 10.49
C SER A 22 -14.00 0.28 9.18
N ALA A 23 -13.40 -0.28 8.12
CA ALA A 23 -14.09 -0.49 6.85
C ALA A 23 -15.23 -1.50 6.97
N LYS A 24 -15.01 -2.63 7.67
CA LYS A 24 -16.05 -3.61 7.98
C LYS A 24 -17.15 -3.02 8.86
N ALA A 25 -16.79 -2.25 9.89
CA ALA A 25 -17.77 -1.58 10.76
C ALA A 25 -18.64 -0.54 10.01
N LYS A 26 -18.11 0.05 8.94
CA LYS A 26 -18.85 0.95 8.03
C LYS A 26 -19.68 0.20 6.97
N GLY A 27 -19.66 -1.13 6.95
CA GLY A 27 -20.48 -1.96 6.06
C GLY A 27 -19.88 -2.24 4.69
N HIS A 28 -18.59 -1.96 4.46
CA HIS A 28 -17.93 -2.33 3.21
C HIS A 28 -17.68 -3.84 3.13
N ASP A 29 -17.85 -4.43 1.94
CA ASP A 29 -17.30 -5.75 1.62
C ASP A 29 -15.80 -5.58 1.34
N VAL A 30 -14.95 -6.04 2.25
CA VAL A 30 -13.52 -5.71 2.27
C VAL A 30 -12.67 -6.85 1.72
N VAL A 31 -11.78 -6.52 0.78
CA VAL A 31 -10.64 -7.34 0.37
C VAL A 31 -9.34 -6.70 0.84
N GLU A 32 -8.35 -7.52 1.13
CA GLU A 32 -7.06 -7.06 1.67
C GLU A 32 -5.91 -7.69 0.91
N LEU A 33 -4.83 -6.93 0.79
CA LEU A 33 -3.55 -7.45 0.35
C LEU A 33 -2.46 -6.91 1.27
N ASN A 34 -1.53 -7.77 1.67
CA ASN A 34 -0.31 -7.37 2.36
C ASN A 34 0.91 -7.80 1.53
N TYR A 35 1.65 -6.82 1.01
CA TYR A 35 2.87 -7.03 0.25
C TYR A 35 4.09 -6.90 1.19
N ASP A 36 4.90 -7.95 1.27
CA ASP A 36 6.11 -7.99 2.11
C ASP A 36 7.26 -7.25 1.40
N LEU A 37 7.90 -6.32 2.11
CA LEU A 37 9.05 -5.58 1.58
C LEU A 37 10.29 -6.45 1.35
N ALA A 38 10.35 -7.69 1.85
CA ALA A 38 11.42 -8.63 1.55
C ALA A 38 11.60 -8.88 0.02
N GLY A 39 10.51 -8.78 -0.74
CA GLY A 39 10.53 -8.88 -2.20
C GLY A 39 11.01 -7.62 -2.93
N ASN A 40 11.12 -6.48 -2.24
CA ASN A 40 11.51 -5.21 -2.84
C ASN A 40 13.04 -5.01 -2.84
N GLY A 41 13.62 -4.81 -4.03
CA GLY A 41 15.07 -4.64 -4.20
C GLY A 41 15.64 -3.43 -3.43
N LYS A 42 14.90 -2.32 -3.36
CA LYS A 42 15.34 -1.14 -2.61
C LYS A 42 15.30 -1.37 -1.11
N ALA A 43 14.31 -2.10 -0.59
CA ALA A 43 14.22 -2.47 0.81
C ALA A 43 15.41 -3.34 1.25
N ASN A 44 15.82 -4.29 0.40
CA ASN A 44 17.02 -5.10 0.61
C ASN A 44 18.30 -4.24 0.68
N ILE A 45 18.46 -3.26 -0.21
CA ILE A 45 19.59 -2.31 -0.17
C ILE A 45 19.59 -1.49 1.13
N LEU A 46 18.42 -1.07 1.61
CA LEU A 46 18.25 -0.31 2.85
C LEU A 46 18.31 -1.19 4.10
N LYS A 47 18.33 -2.52 3.96
CA LYS A 47 18.22 -3.50 5.06
C LYS A 47 16.99 -3.27 5.94
N THR A 48 15.88 -2.86 5.33
CA THR A 48 14.60 -2.67 6.04
C THR A 48 13.69 -3.87 5.84
N ALA A 49 13.02 -4.28 6.92
CA ALA A 49 11.86 -5.15 6.88
C ALA A 49 10.57 -4.31 6.92
N GLY A 50 9.44 -4.93 6.59
CA GLY A 50 8.14 -4.28 6.71
C GLY A 50 7.16 -4.73 5.62
N SER A 51 6.06 -3.99 5.48
CA SER A 51 5.04 -4.33 4.49
C SER A 51 4.23 -3.12 4.05
N VAL A 52 3.56 -3.27 2.91
CA VAL A 52 2.50 -2.40 2.41
C VAL A 52 1.19 -3.18 2.43
N LYS A 53 0.23 -2.73 3.23
CA LYS A 53 -1.12 -3.29 3.30
C LYS A 53 -2.12 -2.38 2.60
N LEU A 54 -2.85 -2.95 1.66
CA LEU A 54 -4.01 -2.35 1.03
C LEU A 54 -5.30 -2.89 1.67
N VAL A 55 -6.22 -2.00 1.96
CA VAL A 55 -7.61 -2.29 2.33
C VAL A 55 -8.46 -1.73 1.21
N ALA A 56 -9.27 -2.56 0.55
CA ALA A 56 -10.10 -2.13 -0.57
C ALA A 56 -11.52 -2.69 -0.47
N GLN A 57 -12.46 -2.01 -1.14
CA GLN A 57 -13.79 -2.57 -1.35
C GLN A 57 -13.70 -3.65 -2.43
N LYS A 58 -14.41 -4.76 -2.25
CA LYS A 58 -14.55 -5.78 -3.29
C LYS A 58 -15.16 -5.14 -4.54
N ASN A 59 -14.47 -5.25 -5.67
CA ASN A 59 -14.85 -4.62 -6.94
C ASN A 59 -15.07 -3.10 -6.80
N GLY A 60 -14.19 -2.42 -6.06
CA GLY A 60 -14.25 -0.98 -5.88
C GLY A 60 -12.94 -0.42 -5.33
N PRO A 61 -13.00 0.79 -4.75
CA PRO A 61 -11.82 1.60 -4.55
C PRO A 61 -10.96 1.14 -3.37
N ILE A 62 -9.72 1.66 -3.34
CA ILE A 62 -8.85 1.57 -2.19
C ILE A 62 -9.45 2.37 -1.03
N LEU A 63 -9.76 1.67 0.06
CA LEU A 63 -10.33 2.22 1.29
C LEU A 63 -9.25 2.59 2.32
N GLY A 64 -8.02 2.12 2.16
CA GLY A 64 -6.91 2.49 3.03
C GLY A 64 -5.58 1.87 2.62
N VAL A 65 -4.50 2.57 2.96
CA VAL A 65 -3.12 2.14 2.73
C VAL A 65 -2.38 2.26 4.04
N HIS A 66 -1.73 1.18 4.47
CA HIS A 66 -0.99 1.11 5.74
C HIS A 66 0.38 0.51 5.46
N MET A 67 1.42 1.13 5.99
CA MET A 67 2.80 0.78 5.67
C MET A 67 3.64 0.78 6.93
N VAL A 68 4.60 -0.14 6.97
CA VAL A 68 5.67 -0.17 7.97
C VAL A 68 6.99 -0.45 7.26
N GLY A 69 8.04 0.27 7.62
CA GLY A 69 9.37 0.12 7.04
C GLY A 69 10.18 1.41 7.08
N SER A 70 11.47 1.34 6.77
CA SER A 70 12.29 2.55 6.67
C SER A 70 11.79 3.42 5.52
N ARG A 71 11.62 4.73 5.77
CA ARG A 71 11.21 5.76 4.80
C ARG A 71 9.83 5.58 4.17
N VAL A 72 8.92 4.77 4.75
CA VAL A 72 7.56 4.61 4.21
C VAL A 72 6.71 5.87 4.36
N GLY A 73 7.09 6.80 5.23
CA GLY A 73 6.47 8.12 5.35
C GLY A 73 6.56 8.93 4.06
N GLU A 74 7.61 8.75 3.26
CA GLU A 74 7.76 9.41 1.95
C GLU A 74 6.76 8.89 0.90
N LEU A 75 6.22 7.68 1.09
CA LEU A 75 5.22 7.08 0.20
C LEU A 75 3.80 7.61 0.46
N LEU A 76 3.58 8.36 1.55
CA LEU A 76 2.25 8.87 1.90
C LEU A 76 1.68 9.84 0.88
N ALA A 77 2.53 10.60 0.17
CA ALA A 77 2.08 11.51 -0.86
C ALA A 77 1.34 10.78 -1.99
N GLU A 78 1.83 9.61 -2.38
CA GLU A 78 1.17 8.74 -3.36
C GLU A 78 -0.04 8.03 -2.73
N ALA A 79 0.10 7.47 -1.53
CA ALA A 79 -0.99 6.77 -0.86
C ALA A 79 -2.22 7.65 -0.62
N GLN A 80 -2.03 8.91 -0.22
CA GLN A 80 -3.14 9.86 -0.06
C GLN A 80 -3.77 10.25 -1.40
N LEU A 81 -2.98 10.30 -2.49
CA LEU A 81 -3.50 10.60 -3.82
C LEU A 81 -4.43 9.46 -4.26
N ILE A 82 -3.98 8.22 -4.12
CA ILE A 82 -4.76 7.01 -4.43
C ILE A 82 -6.07 6.98 -3.64
N PHE A 83 -6.01 7.20 -2.32
CA PHE A 83 -7.19 7.18 -1.47
C PHE A 83 -8.19 8.30 -1.82
N ASN A 84 -7.72 9.55 -1.98
CA ASN A 84 -8.62 10.68 -2.24
C ASN A 84 -9.12 10.73 -3.70
N TRP A 85 -8.43 10.07 -4.62
CA TRP A 85 -8.91 9.82 -5.98
C TRP A 85 -10.01 8.75 -6.01
N GLU A 86 -10.21 7.98 -4.93
CA GLU A 86 -11.09 6.81 -4.94
C GLU A 86 -10.67 5.81 -6.04
N ALA A 87 -9.37 5.64 -6.23
CA ALA A 87 -8.82 4.81 -7.28
C ALA A 87 -9.12 3.33 -7.04
N ASP A 88 -9.39 2.59 -8.11
CA ASP A 88 -9.41 1.13 -8.08
C ASP A 88 -7.97 0.59 -8.13
N ALA A 89 -7.76 -0.64 -7.65
CA ALA A 89 -6.44 -1.27 -7.70
C ALA A 89 -5.87 -1.34 -9.14
N ALA A 90 -6.74 -1.57 -10.12
CA ALA A 90 -6.37 -1.62 -11.53
C ALA A 90 -5.91 -0.26 -12.08
N ASP A 91 -6.42 0.85 -11.54
CA ASP A 91 -6.00 2.19 -11.95
C ASP A 91 -4.55 2.44 -11.57
N VAL A 92 -4.16 2.05 -10.35
CA VAL A 92 -2.79 2.23 -9.85
C VAL A 92 -1.83 1.23 -10.50
N ALA A 93 -2.26 -0.01 -10.70
CA ALA A 93 -1.44 -1.11 -11.23
C ALA A 93 -0.83 -0.85 -12.62
N GLN A 94 -1.39 0.06 -13.42
CA GLN A 94 -0.86 0.40 -14.75
C GLN A 94 0.29 1.42 -14.72
N HIS A 95 0.54 2.05 -13.57
CA HIS A 95 1.58 3.07 -13.43
C HIS A 95 2.96 2.43 -13.27
N ILE A 96 3.98 3.11 -13.78
CA ILE A 96 5.37 2.65 -13.74
C ILE A 96 6.08 3.33 -12.58
N HIS A 97 6.45 2.55 -11.57
CA HIS A 97 7.35 2.99 -10.51
C HIS A 97 8.80 2.86 -10.95
N ALA A 98 9.64 3.82 -10.57
CA ALA A 98 11.05 3.81 -10.94
C ALA A 98 11.80 2.67 -10.23
N HIS A 99 12.71 2.00 -10.93
CA HIS A 99 13.51 0.90 -10.38
C HIS A 99 14.97 1.32 -10.12
N PRO A 100 15.59 0.95 -8.98
CA PRO A 100 14.98 0.39 -7.78
C PRO A 100 14.50 1.48 -6.79
N THR A 101 13.24 1.41 -6.34
CA THR A 101 12.68 2.29 -5.31
C THR A 101 11.73 1.56 -4.35
N LEU A 102 11.47 2.18 -3.19
CA LEU A 102 10.45 1.66 -2.25
C LEU A 102 9.03 1.81 -2.81
N SER A 103 8.79 2.79 -3.69
CA SER A 103 7.46 2.99 -4.27
C SER A 103 7.06 1.85 -5.22
N GLU A 104 7.99 1.04 -5.71
CA GLU A 104 7.67 -0.22 -6.41
C GLU A 104 6.79 -1.14 -5.54
N ALA A 105 6.94 -1.12 -4.22
CA ALA A 105 6.07 -1.92 -3.33
C ALA A 105 4.61 -1.46 -3.36
N MET A 106 4.35 -0.16 -3.59
CA MET A 106 2.99 0.34 -3.84
C MET A 106 2.46 -0.22 -5.16
N GLY A 107 3.23 -0.16 -6.24
CA GLY A 107 2.86 -0.72 -7.54
C GLY A 107 2.56 -2.22 -7.49
N GLU A 108 3.47 -3.01 -6.91
CA GLU A 108 3.32 -4.47 -6.76
C GLU A 108 2.10 -4.85 -5.90
N ALA A 109 1.85 -4.10 -4.81
CA ALA A 109 0.66 -4.31 -4.00
C ALA A 109 -0.63 -4.06 -4.82
N HIS A 110 -0.70 -3.03 -5.65
CA HIS A 110 -1.88 -2.78 -6.47
C HIS A 110 -2.02 -3.79 -7.62
N LEU A 111 -0.91 -4.20 -8.24
CA LEU A 111 -0.87 -5.26 -9.25
C LEU A 111 -1.39 -6.60 -8.71
N ALA A 112 -0.91 -7.00 -7.53
CA ALA A 112 -1.34 -8.23 -6.87
C ALA A 112 -2.82 -8.17 -6.47
N LEU A 113 -3.29 -7.04 -5.94
CA LEU A 113 -4.71 -6.85 -5.58
C LEU A 113 -5.62 -6.85 -6.82
N ALA A 114 -5.14 -6.32 -7.95
CA ALA A 114 -5.86 -6.36 -9.24
C ALA A 114 -5.86 -7.75 -9.91
N GLY A 115 -5.28 -8.78 -9.27
CA GLY A 115 -5.22 -10.14 -9.83
C GLY A 115 -4.19 -10.29 -10.97
N LYS A 116 -3.22 -9.38 -11.06
CA LYS A 116 -2.10 -9.42 -12.03
C LYS A 116 -0.74 -9.32 -11.33
N PRO A 117 -0.43 -10.14 -10.31
CA PRO A 117 0.85 -10.02 -9.59
C PRO A 117 2.04 -10.30 -10.52
N LEU A 118 3.08 -9.45 -10.46
CA LEU A 118 4.36 -9.69 -11.12
C LEU A 118 5.32 -10.49 -10.22
N HIS A 119 5.29 -10.22 -8.91
CA HIS A 119 6.07 -10.95 -7.91
C HIS A 119 5.21 -11.34 -6.70
N ALA A 120 4.71 -12.58 -6.68
CA ALA A 120 4.13 -13.21 -5.50
C ALA A 120 4.95 -14.45 -5.15
N HIS A 121 5.75 -14.38 -4.09
CA HIS A 121 6.35 -15.56 -3.48
C HIS A 121 5.39 -16.06 -2.39
N GLY A 122 4.89 -17.28 -2.57
CA GLY A 122 4.14 -18.03 -1.55
C GLY A 122 5.06 -18.66 -0.51
#